data_AF-A0A1M7TCC8-F1
#
_entry.id   AF-A0A1M7TCC8-F1
#
_cell.length_a   1.000
_cell.length_b   1.000
_cell.length_c   1.000
_cell.angle_alpha   90.00
_cell.angle_beta   90.00
_cell.angle_gamma   90.00
#
_symmetry.space_group_name_H-M   'P 1'
#
loop_
_entity.id
_entity.type
_entity.pdbx_description
1 polymer ?
#
loop_
_entity_poly.entity_id
_entity_poly.type
_entity_poly.pdbx_seq_one_letter_code
_entity_poly.pdbx_strand_id
1 'polypeptide(L)'
;MEYEFYFTFPMPPISILFIILRIFAIFLTVYTLFILVRFLISPESGTDVGRRNEFDKKQYRNLRAEADEKLLKAFKTFNATPNDSYSDISVRYYYLRRMLSLSSLPLEVKEAKLKEIDELFEVITDYYTKR
;
A
#
# COMPACT_ATOMS: atom_id res chain seq x y z
N MET A 1 -14.41 59.00 -30.85
CA MET A 1 -15.70 58.33 -31.09
C MET A 1 -15.41 56.88 -31.38
N GLU A 2 -16.26 56.03 -30.80
CA GLU A 2 -16.01 54.62 -30.47
C GLU A 2 -15.75 53.73 -31.70
N TYR A 3 -14.70 52.93 -31.63
CA TYR A 3 -14.51 51.80 -32.52
C TYR A 3 -15.33 50.63 -31.97
N GLU A 4 -16.60 50.52 -32.39
CA GLU A 4 -17.39 49.33 -32.12
C GLU A 4 -16.84 48.16 -32.94
N PHE A 5 -16.04 47.33 -32.28
CA PHE A 5 -15.55 46.06 -32.83
C PHE A 5 -16.72 45.06 -32.84
N TYR A 6 -17.54 45.09 -33.88
CA TYR A 6 -18.54 44.05 -34.14
C TYR A 6 -17.85 42.76 -34.56
N PHE A 7 -17.45 41.95 -33.59
CA PHE A 7 -17.00 40.58 -33.81
C PHE A 7 -18.22 39.65 -33.94
N THR A 8 -19.02 39.84 -34.98
CA THR A 8 -20.10 38.88 -35.33
C THR A 8 -19.58 37.93 -36.40
N PHE A 9 -18.69 37.01 -36.00
CA PHE A 9 -18.46 35.80 -36.77
C PHE A 9 -19.65 34.86 -36.46
N PRO A 10 -20.56 34.55 -37.40
CA PRO A 10 -21.60 33.56 -37.16
C PRO A 10 -20.95 32.17 -37.20
N MET A 11 -20.14 31.85 -36.20
CA MET A 11 -19.74 30.45 -35.99
C MET A 11 -21.01 29.69 -35.60
N PRO A 12 -21.43 28.68 -36.36
CA PRO A 12 -22.52 27.83 -35.91
C PRO A 12 -22.17 27.27 -34.53
N PRO A 13 -23.12 27.15 -33.59
CA PRO A 13 -22.84 26.78 -32.19
C PRO A 13 -22.07 25.46 -32.06
N ILE A 14 -22.21 24.58 -33.05
CA ILE A 14 -21.48 23.33 -33.21
C ILE A 14 -19.95 23.58 -33.22
N SER A 15 -19.47 24.62 -33.91
CA SER A 15 -18.04 24.97 -34.04
C SER A 15 -17.40 25.34 -32.70
N ILE A 16 -18.13 26.06 -31.85
CA ILE A 16 -17.66 26.49 -30.52
C ILE A 16 -17.51 25.26 -29.62
N LEU A 17 -18.49 24.36 -29.65
CA LEU A 17 -18.43 23.09 -28.93
C LEU A 17 -17.21 22.26 -29.37
N PHE A 18 -16.94 22.19 -30.69
CA PHE A 18 -15.76 21.50 -31.22
C PHE A 18 -14.44 22.12 -30.79
N ILE A 19 -14.36 23.46 -30.68
CA ILE A 19 -13.16 24.15 -30.21
C ILE A 19 -12.92 23.84 -28.72
N ILE A 20 -13.96 23.89 -27.89
CA ILE A 20 -13.87 23.56 -26.46
C ILE A 20 -13.44 22.09 -26.27
N LEU A 21 -14.03 21.17 -27.03
CA LEU A 21 -13.67 19.75 -27.01
C LEU A 21 -12.21 19.51 -27.43
N ARG A 22 -11.72 20.24 -28.44
CA ARG A 22 -10.32 20.16 -28.87
C ARG A 22 -9.36 20.66 -27.80
N ILE A 23 -9.67 21.80 -27.17
CA ILE A 23 -8.85 22.34 -26.08
C ILE A 23 -8.81 21.34 -24.92
N PHE A 24 -9.96 20.78 -24.53
CA PHE A 24 -10.03 19.75 -23.49
C PHE A 24 -9.21 18.50 -23.83
N ALA A 25 -9.29 18.02 -25.07
CA ALA A 25 -8.50 16.88 -25.54
C ALA A 25 -6.99 17.15 -25.50
N ILE A 26 -6.55 18.37 -25.86
CA ILE A 26 -5.15 18.78 -25.75
C ILE A 26 -4.71 18.76 -24.28
N PHE A 27 -5.50 19.31 -23.36
CA PHE A 27 -5.19 19.23 -21.92
C PHE A 27 -5.11 17.79 -21.43
N LEU A 28 -6.01 16.92 -21.88
CA LEU A 28 -6.04 15.51 -21.47
C LEU A 28 -4.79 14.76 -21.96
N THR A 29 -4.35 15.01 -23.20
CA THR A 29 -3.14 14.40 -23.77
C THR A 29 -1.86 14.89 -23.08
N VAL A 30 -1.78 16.17 -22.73
CA VAL A 30 -0.64 16.71 -21.95
C VAL A 30 -0.65 16.13 -20.54
N TYR A 31 -1.82 15.99 -19.91
CA TYR A 31 -1.97 15.41 -18.58
C TYR A 31 -1.56 13.93 -18.53
N THR A 32 -1.97 13.13 -19.52
CA THR A 32 -1.56 11.72 -19.59
C THR A 32 -0.06 11.58 -19.82
N LEU A 33 0.53 12.44 -20.67
CA LEU A 33 1.99 12.49 -20.85
C LEU A 33 2.71 12.86 -19.56
N PHE A 34 2.20 13.84 -18.81
CA PHE A 34 2.74 14.22 -17.49
C PHE A 34 2.71 13.06 -16.50
N ILE A 35 1.60 12.30 -16.43
CA ILE A 35 1.51 11.09 -15.60
C ILE A 35 2.53 10.04 -16.02
N LEU A 36 2.69 9.82 -17.33
CA LEU A 36 3.58 8.81 -17.88
C LEU A 36 5.05 9.16 -17.61
N VAL A 37 5.42 10.44 -17.77
CA VAL A 37 6.73 10.96 -17.39
C VAL A 37 6.96 10.84 -15.88
N ARG A 38 5.96 11.15 -15.04
CA ARG A 38 6.04 10.94 -13.59
C ARG A 38 6.25 9.47 -13.23
N PHE A 39 5.60 8.56 -13.96
CA PHE A 39 5.77 7.12 -13.76
C PHE A 39 7.16 6.62 -14.15
N LEU A 40 7.76 7.17 -15.22
CA LEU A 40 9.10 6.81 -15.67
C LEU A 40 10.22 7.44 -14.82
N ILE A 41 10.00 8.64 -14.26
CA ILE A 41 11.01 9.39 -13.50
C ILE A 41 10.97 9.10 -12.00
N SER A 42 9.85 8.64 -11.45
CA SER A 42 9.82 8.17 -10.06
C SER A 42 10.41 6.75 -9.98
N PRO A 43 11.57 6.54 -9.32
CA PRO A 43 11.92 5.21 -8.87
C PRO A 43 10.92 4.90 -7.77
N GLU A 44 9.95 4.04 -8.06
CA GLU A 44 8.95 3.57 -7.09
C GLU A 44 8.44 4.70 -6.21
N SER A 45 7.44 5.45 -6.68
CA SER A 45 6.63 6.23 -5.74
C SER A 45 6.14 5.22 -4.70
N GLY A 46 6.78 5.24 -3.52
CA GLY A 46 6.40 4.46 -2.37
C GLY A 46 4.98 4.89 -2.08
N THR A 47 4.02 4.19 -2.67
CA THR A 47 2.68 4.11 -2.17
C THR A 47 2.89 3.84 -0.68
N ASP A 48 2.37 4.67 0.22
CA ASP A 48 2.61 4.57 1.67
C ASP A 48 2.29 3.17 2.25
N VAL A 49 1.64 2.31 1.47
CA VAL A 49 1.49 0.87 1.74
C VAL A 49 2.81 0.07 1.72
N GLY A 50 3.82 0.50 0.96
CA GLY A 50 5.14 -0.13 0.87
C GLY A 50 6.11 0.32 1.95
N ARG A 51 6.00 1.56 2.43
CA ARG A 51 6.84 2.09 3.51
C ARG A 51 6.55 1.45 4.88
N ARG A 52 5.38 0.82 5.03
CA ARG A 52 5.04 0.01 6.19
C ARG A 52 5.75 -1.35 6.22
N ASN A 53 6.32 -1.78 5.09
CA ASN A 53 7.03 -3.06 4.96
C ASN A 53 8.55 -2.89 4.89
N GLU A 54 9.07 -1.66 4.92
CA GLU A 54 10.47 -1.46 5.29
C GLU A 54 10.62 -1.85 6.75
N PHE A 55 10.97 -3.12 6.96
CA PHE A 55 11.43 -3.67 8.22
C PHE A 55 12.54 -2.75 8.75
N ASP A 56 12.17 -1.76 9.55
CA ASP A 56 13.05 -0.65 9.88
C ASP A 56 14.19 -1.21 10.74
N LYS A 57 15.33 -1.44 10.10
CA LYS A 57 16.51 -2.08 10.70
C LYS A 57 16.96 -1.37 11.98
N LYS A 58 16.54 -0.11 12.19
CA LYS A 58 16.81 0.64 13.43
C LYS A 58 15.94 0.18 14.60
N GLN A 59 14.65 -0.10 14.39
CA GLN A 59 13.74 -0.56 15.47
C GLN A 59 14.13 -1.95 16.00
N TYR A 60 14.62 -2.82 15.11
CA TYR A 60 15.09 -4.16 15.49
C TYR A 60 16.57 -4.24 15.81
N ARG A 61 17.32 -3.13 15.80
CA ARG A 61 18.77 -3.17 16.10
C ARG A 61 19.02 -3.62 17.54
N ASN A 62 18.13 -3.21 18.45
CA ASN A 62 18.16 -3.62 19.85
C ASN A 62 17.62 -5.04 20.04
N LEU A 63 16.65 -5.47 19.23
CA LEU A 63 16.20 -6.86 19.25
C LEU A 63 17.24 -7.82 18.67
N ARG A 64 17.91 -7.48 17.57
CA ARG A 64 18.86 -8.39 16.89
C ARG A 64 20.04 -8.84 17.74
N ALA A 65 20.38 -8.10 18.80
CA ALA A 65 21.46 -8.46 19.70
C ALA A 65 21.08 -9.61 20.66
N GLU A 66 19.78 -9.85 20.88
CA GLU A 66 19.27 -10.75 21.93
C GLU A 66 18.07 -11.61 21.48
N ALA A 67 17.48 -11.34 20.31
CA ALA A 67 16.27 -11.99 19.83
C ALA A 67 16.58 -13.32 19.15
N ASP A 68 15.98 -14.37 19.69
CA ASP A 68 15.86 -15.69 19.08
C ASP A 68 15.39 -15.57 17.61
N GLU A 69 15.97 -16.38 16.72
CA GLU A 69 15.60 -16.46 15.31
C GLU A 69 14.09 -16.67 15.13
N LYS A 70 13.47 -17.43 16.04
CA LYS A 70 12.02 -17.64 16.09
C LYS A 70 11.24 -16.36 16.34
N LEU A 71 11.71 -15.51 17.25
CA LEU A 71 11.06 -14.23 17.56
C LEU A 71 11.14 -13.27 16.36
N LEU A 72 12.30 -13.20 15.70
CA LEU A 72 12.46 -12.41 14.47
C LEU A 72 11.54 -12.91 13.34
N LYS A 73 11.39 -14.23 13.22
CA LYS A 73 10.46 -14.84 12.25
C LYS A 73 9.01 -14.50 12.60
N ALA A 74 8.64 -14.47 13.88
CA ALA A 74 7.30 -14.10 14.31
C ALA A 74 6.99 -12.62 13.99
N PHE A 75 7.91 -11.70 14.30
CA PHE A 75 7.75 -10.28 13.93
C PHE A 75 7.52 -10.09 12.43
N LYS A 76 8.26 -10.83 11.60
CA LYS A 76 8.08 -10.81 10.13
C LYS A 76 6.72 -11.34 9.72
N THR A 77 6.31 -12.47 10.29
CA THR A 77 5.08 -13.18 9.90
C THR A 77 3.83 -12.35 10.20
N PHE A 78 3.81 -11.65 11.33
CA PHE A 78 2.69 -10.79 11.72
C PHE A 78 2.82 -9.33 11.28
N ASN A 79 3.91 -8.98 10.58
CA ASN A 79 4.28 -7.60 10.25
C ASN A 79 4.24 -6.68 11.48
N ALA A 80 4.75 -7.19 12.59
CA ALA A 80 4.64 -6.62 13.91
C ALA A 80 5.88 -5.82 14.27
N THR A 81 5.72 -4.72 14.99
CA THR A 81 6.82 -3.88 15.48
C THR A 81 6.93 -3.94 17.01
N PRO A 82 8.12 -3.77 17.60
CA PRO A 82 8.27 -3.78 19.06
C PRO A 82 7.37 -2.80 19.81
N ASN A 83 6.82 -1.78 19.14
CA ASN A 83 5.93 -0.78 19.74
C ASN A 83 4.44 -1.10 19.61
N ASP A 84 4.07 -2.16 18.88
CA ASP A 84 2.68 -2.59 18.77
C ASP A 84 2.15 -3.12 20.11
N SER A 85 0.83 -3.12 20.28
CA SER A 85 0.18 -3.70 21.45
C SER A 85 -0.16 -5.18 21.24
N TYR A 86 -0.26 -5.96 22.32
CA TYR A 86 -0.75 -7.34 22.28
C TYR A 86 -2.09 -7.48 21.55
N SER A 87 -2.98 -6.48 21.70
CA SER A 87 -4.29 -6.46 21.03
C SER A 87 -4.14 -6.41 19.51
N ASP A 88 -3.26 -5.54 19.00
CA ASP A 88 -3.00 -5.40 17.56
C ASP A 88 -2.46 -6.70 16.96
N ILE A 89 -1.61 -7.40 17.70
CA ILE A 89 -1.03 -8.69 17.28
C ILE A 89 -2.08 -9.79 17.27
N SER A 90 -2.95 -9.84 18.28
CA SER A 90 -4.05 -10.80 18.36
C SER A 90 -5.01 -10.66 17.18
N VAL A 91 -5.31 -9.41 16.79
CA VAL A 91 -6.13 -9.11 15.60
C VAL A 91 -5.47 -9.61 14.32
N ARG A 92 -4.16 -9.35 14.14
CA ARG A 92 -3.40 -9.80 12.97
C ARG A 92 -3.31 -11.32 12.88
N TYR A 93 -3.12 -12.00 14.01
CA TYR A 93 -3.16 -13.46 14.11
C TYR A 93 -4.51 -14.01 13.64
N TYR A 94 -5.63 -13.46 14.13
CA TYR A 94 -6.96 -13.89 13.73
C TYR A 94 -7.18 -13.73 12.21
N TYR A 95 -6.78 -12.60 11.64
CA TYR A 95 -6.91 -12.37 10.19
C TYR A 95 -6.05 -13.34 9.37
N LEU A 96 -4.79 -13.55 9.76
CA LEU A 96 -3.88 -14.47 9.07
C LEU A 96 -4.44 -15.90 9.08
N ARG A 97 -4.91 -16.36 10.24
CA ARG A 97 -5.54 -17.66 10.43
C ARG A 97 -6.78 -17.80 9.55
N ARG A 98 -7.66 -16.80 9.55
CA ARG A 98 -8.88 -16.78 8.72
C ARG A 98 -8.56 -16.83 7.21
N MET A 99 -7.58 -16.04 6.75
CA MET A 99 -7.16 -16.06 5.34
C MET A 99 -6.63 -17.42 4.93
N LEU A 100 -5.82 -18.05 5.78
CA LEU A 100 -5.27 -19.38 5.51
C LEU A 100 -6.37 -20.45 5.51
N SER A 101 -7.35 -20.37 6.43
CA SER A 101 -8.51 -21.25 6.43
C SER A 101 -9.33 -21.17 5.14
N LEU A 102 -9.52 -19.95 4.61
CA LEU A 102 -10.26 -19.68 3.38
C LEU A 102 -9.45 -19.91 2.09
N SER A 103 -8.14 -20.12 2.20
CA SER A 103 -7.29 -20.36 1.04
C SER A 103 -7.59 -21.69 0.35
N SER A 104 -7.29 -21.76 -0.95
CA SER A 104 -7.39 -22.96 -1.77
C SER A 104 -6.23 -23.94 -1.57
N LEU A 105 -5.45 -23.79 -0.50
CA LEU A 105 -4.32 -24.68 -0.20
C LEU A 105 -4.81 -26.10 0.16
N PRO A 106 -4.03 -27.14 -0.18
CA PRO A 106 -4.29 -28.50 0.28
C PRO A 106 -4.40 -28.56 1.81
N LEU A 107 -5.26 -29.46 2.32
CA LEU A 107 -5.56 -29.55 3.75
C LEU A 107 -4.31 -29.76 4.62
N GLU A 108 -3.43 -30.68 4.22
CA GLU A 108 -2.18 -30.98 4.93
C GLU A 108 -1.25 -29.75 5.02
N VAL A 109 -1.13 -28.99 3.91
CA VAL A 109 -0.32 -27.77 3.86
C VAL A 109 -0.93 -26.68 4.74
N LYS A 110 -2.25 -26.58 4.75
CA LYS A 110 -3.00 -25.63 5.56
C LYS A 110 -2.80 -25.92 7.04
N GLU A 111 -2.92 -27.18 7.48
CA GLU A 111 -2.71 -27.57 8.87
C GLU A 111 -1.27 -27.33 9.33
N ALA A 112 -0.28 -27.67 8.50
CA ALA A 112 1.12 -27.39 8.80
C ALA A 112 1.38 -25.89 8.95
N LYS A 113 0.79 -25.07 8.08
CA LYS A 113 0.93 -23.61 8.13
C LYS A 113 0.17 -22.99 9.30
N LEU A 114 -1.00 -23.51 9.67
CA LEU A 114 -1.71 -23.09 10.88
C LEU A 114 -0.87 -23.35 12.12
N LYS A 115 -0.31 -24.55 12.23
CA LYS A 115 0.55 -24.92 13.36
C LYS A 115 1.78 -24.01 13.46
N GLU A 116 2.44 -23.73 12.34
CA GLU A 116 3.56 -22.78 12.29
C GLU A 116 3.15 -21.38 12.76
N ILE A 117 1.97 -20.90 12.35
CA ILE A 117 1.44 -19.60 12.75
C ILE A 117 1.12 -19.59 14.26
N ASP A 118 0.50 -20.65 14.78
CA ASP A 118 0.15 -20.77 16.20
C ASP A 118 1.41 -20.77 17.08
N GLU A 119 2.46 -21.50 16.68
CA GLU A 119 3.75 -21.50 17.38
C GLU A 119 4.42 -20.12 17.37
N LEU A 120 4.39 -19.42 16.24
CA LEU A 120 4.94 -18.06 16.15
C LEU A 120 4.12 -17.04 16.95
N PHE A 121 2.80 -17.25 17.05
CA PHE A 121 1.93 -16.40 17.86
C PHE A 121 2.25 -16.54 19.36
N GLU A 122 2.52 -17.74 19.84
CA GLU A 122 2.95 -17.97 21.23
C GLU A 122 4.25 -17.23 21.54
N VAL A 123 5.26 -17.34 20.67
CA VAL A 123 6.55 -16.66 20.85
C VAL A 123 6.41 -15.14 20.88
N ILE A 124 5.63 -14.57 19.96
CA ILE A 124 5.49 -13.11 19.89
C ILE A 124 4.60 -12.56 21.03
N THR A 125 3.58 -13.32 21.46
CA THR A 125 2.74 -12.90 22.57
C THR A 125 3.51 -12.92 23.88
N ASP A 126 4.35 -13.92 24.11
CA ASP A 126 5.27 -13.99 25.25
C ASP A 126 6.20 -12.76 25.31
N TYR A 127 6.68 -12.27 24.17
CA TYR A 127 7.46 -11.03 24.09
C TYR A 127 6.66 -9.80 24.57
N TYR A 128 5.40 -9.65 24.14
CA TYR A 128 4.60 -8.47 24.50
C TYR A 128 4.00 -8.53 25.90
N THR A 129 3.84 -9.73 26.49
CA THR A 129 3.32 -9.89 27.85
C THR A 129 4.40 -9.80 28.93
N LYS A 130 5.66 -10.14 28.61
CA LYS A 130 6.81 -10.04 29.54
C LYS A 130 7.46 -8.65 29.59
N ARG A 131 7.02 -7.73 28.73
CA ARG A 131 7.52 -6.36 28.65
C ARG A 131 6.84 -5.45 29.66
#